data_AF-A0A969R4T9-F1
#
_entry.id   AF-A0A969R4T9-F1
#
_cell.length_a   1.000
_cell.length_b   1.000
_cell.length_c   1.000
_cell.angle_alpha   90.00
_cell.angle_beta   90.00
_cell.angle_gamma   90.00
#
_symmetry.space_group_name_H-M   'P 1'
#
loop_
_entity.id
_entity.type
_entity.pdbx_description
1 polymer ?
#
loop_
_entity_poly.entity_id
_entity_poly.type
_entity_poly.pdbx_seq_one_letter_code
_entity_poly.pdbx_strand_id
1 'polypeptide(L)'
;MATSRVDLLNPNPHTAYFSTIILEDRTAVIVNFPGGKTKIVWHKNKGKAAVTQEINQFRRGLENFYTQFDLALGQNLYRWLIQPFAKDLQQEQITTLVFIQDGLLRSIPMAALHDGKQFLIQKYAIALPLV
;
A
#
# COMPACT_ATOMS: atom_id res chain seq x y z
N MET A 1 28.94 -13.78 -2.24
CA MET A 1 27.80 -12.97 -1.75
C MET A 1 26.71 -13.08 -2.80
N ALA A 2 25.65 -13.85 -2.57
CA ALA A 2 24.57 -14.00 -3.55
C ALA A 2 23.63 -12.81 -3.42
N THR A 3 23.71 -11.86 -4.35
CA THR A 3 22.76 -10.74 -4.45
C THR A 3 21.38 -11.32 -4.76
N SER A 4 20.44 -11.15 -3.83
CA SER A 4 19.07 -11.59 -4.05
C SER A 4 18.41 -10.68 -5.10
N ARG A 5 17.46 -11.19 -5.90
CA ARG A 5 16.69 -10.35 -6.86
C ARG A 5 16.02 -9.13 -6.19
N VAL A 6 15.81 -9.19 -4.86
CA VAL A 6 15.21 -8.10 -4.07
C VAL A 6 16.22 -6.97 -3.80
N ASP A 7 17.51 -7.27 -3.65
CA ASP A 7 18.56 -6.24 -3.45
C ASP A 7 18.75 -5.36 -4.70
N LEU A 8 18.50 -5.91 -5.89
CA LEU A 8 18.54 -5.16 -7.16
C LEU A 8 17.37 -4.19 -7.30
N LEU A 9 16.27 -4.40 -6.56
CA LEU A 9 15.11 -3.52 -6.58
C LEU A 9 15.26 -2.34 -5.64
N ASN A 10 16.22 -2.35 -4.69
CA ASN A 10 16.25 -1.38 -3.60
C ASN A 10 17.59 -0.62 -3.50
N PRO A 11 17.95 0.22 -4.50
CA PRO A 11 19.20 0.99 -4.49
C PRO A 11 19.19 2.16 -3.49
N ASN A 12 18.03 2.53 -2.94
CA ASN A 12 17.88 3.66 -2.02
C ASN A 12 17.63 3.15 -0.58
N PRO A 13 18.48 3.54 0.40
CA PRO A 13 18.38 3.07 1.78
C PRO A 13 17.15 3.60 2.55
N HIS A 14 16.30 4.42 1.93
CA HIS A 14 15.09 4.99 2.53
C HIS A 14 13.81 4.65 1.75
N THR A 15 13.84 3.60 0.92
CA THR A 15 12.71 3.18 0.10
C THR A 15 12.15 1.83 0.56
N ALA A 16 10.83 1.76 0.72
CA ALA A 16 10.10 0.51 0.95
C ALA A 16 9.21 0.16 -0.25
N TYR A 17 9.22 -1.12 -0.62
CA TYR A 17 8.43 -1.65 -1.74
C TYR A 17 7.25 -2.44 -1.22
N PHE A 18 6.05 -1.95 -1.51
CA PHE A 18 4.78 -2.57 -1.18
C PHE A 18 4.31 -3.41 -2.35
N SER A 19 3.98 -4.67 -2.09
CA SER A 19 3.33 -5.57 -3.03
C SER A 19 2.23 -6.34 -2.33
N THR A 20 1.33 -6.93 -3.10
CA THR A 20 0.15 -7.62 -2.56
C THR A 20 -0.11 -8.90 -3.31
N ILE A 21 -0.66 -9.89 -2.60
CA ILE A 21 -1.17 -11.12 -3.19
C ILE A 21 -2.61 -11.28 -2.71
N ILE A 22 -3.56 -11.17 -3.64
CA ILE A 22 -4.98 -11.31 -3.36
C ILE A 22 -5.38 -12.75 -3.70
N LEU A 23 -5.82 -13.50 -2.70
CA LEU A 23 -6.41 -14.84 -2.84
C LEU A 23 -7.92 -14.76 -2.66
N GLU A 24 -8.62 -15.85 -2.94
CA GLU A 24 -10.09 -15.90 -2.84
C GLU A 24 -10.58 -15.59 -1.41
N ASP A 25 -9.92 -16.11 -0.38
CA ASP A 25 -10.31 -15.97 1.03
C ASP A 25 -9.53 -14.87 1.78
N ARG A 26 -8.33 -14.52 1.34
CA ARG A 26 -7.41 -13.63 2.10
C ARG A 26 -6.51 -12.81 1.20
N THR A 27 -5.88 -11.79 1.76
CA THR A 27 -4.84 -11.00 1.07
C THR A 27 -3.57 -10.95 1.91
N ALA A 28 -2.40 -11.09 1.27
CA ALA A 28 -1.12 -10.74 1.86
C ALA A 28 -0.67 -9.35 1.40
N VAL A 29 -0.16 -8.55 2.33
CA VAL A 29 0.64 -7.36 2.03
C VAL A 29 2.09 -7.68 2.37
N ILE A 30 2.97 -7.50 1.39
CA ILE A 30 4.40 -7.82 1.47
C ILE A 30 5.15 -6.50 1.32
N VAL A 31 5.97 -6.19 2.32
CA VAL A 31 6.82 -5.00 2.33
C VAL A 31 8.27 -5.41 2.37
N ASN A 32 9.02 -5.00 1.34
CA ASN A 32 10.47 -5.14 1.29
C ASN A 32 11.10 -3.83 1.74
N PHE A 33 11.93 -3.92 2.76
CA PHE A 33 12.71 -2.82 3.33
C PHE A 33 14.14 -2.86 2.77
N PRO A 34 14.90 -1.76 2.92
CA PRO A 34 16.32 -1.72 2.64
C PRO A 34 17.09 -2.82 3.41
N GLY A 35 18.20 -3.30 2.84
CA GLY A 35 19.01 -4.36 3.46
C GLY A 35 18.39 -5.76 3.43
N GLY A 36 17.42 -6.01 2.54
CA GLY A 36 16.84 -7.33 2.31
C GLY A 36 15.79 -7.77 3.35
N LYS A 37 15.46 -6.93 4.34
CA LYS A 37 14.43 -7.24 5.35
C LYS A 37 13.05 -7.24 4.70
N THR A 38 12.30 -8.32 4.91
CA THR A 38 10.93 -8.48 4.36
C THR A 38 9.93 -8.71 5.49
N LYS A 39 8.77 -8.06 5.42
CA LYS A 39 7.65 -8.28 6.33
C LYS A 39 6.40 -8.62 5.54
N ILE A 40 5.66 -9.64 5.99
CA ILE A 40 4.43 -10.11 5.37
C ILE A 40 3.30 -10.07 6.39
N VAL A 41 2.17 -9.48 6.03
CA VAL A 41 0.96 -9.44 6.86
C VAL A 41 -0.21 -10.04 6.09
N TRP A 42 -0.87 -11.03 6.69
CA TRP A 42 -2.03 -11.71 6.12
C TRP A 42 -3.34 -11.17 6.71
N HIS A 43 -4.28 -10.86 5.83
CA HIS A 43 -5.62 -10.39 6.17
C HIS A 43 -6.66 -11.42 5.74
N LYS A 44 -7.07 -12.27 6.69
CA LYS A 44 -8.04 -13.37 6.46
C LYS A 44 -9.45 -12.92 6.09
N ASN A 45 -9.82 -11.68 6.39
CA ASN A 45 -11.13 -11.11 6.06
C ASN A 45 -11.08 -10.20 4.82
N LYS A 46 -9.97 -10.26 4.07
CA LYS A 46 -9.72 -9.46 2.86
C LYS A 46 -9.54 -10.41 1.69
N GLY A 47 -10.53 -11.25 1.41
CA GLY A 47 -10.59 -12.05 0.20
C GLY A 47 -10.86 -11.20 -1.05
N LYS A 48 -10.66 -11.79 -2.23
CA LYS A 48 -10.77 -11.11 -3.53
C LYS A 48 -12.05 -10.31 -3.72
N ALA A 49 -13.20 -10.90 -3.38
CA ALA A 49 -14.49 -10.22 -3.49
C ALA A 49 -14.59 -9.00 -2.56
N ALA A 50 -14.21 -9.16 -1.30
CA ALA A 50 -14.25 -8.10 -0.30
C ALA A 50 -13.30 -6.94 -0.65
N VAL A 51 -12.07 -7.26 -1.07
CA VAL A 51 -11.08 -6.26 -1.50
C VAL A 51 -11.57 -5.54 -2.76
N THR A 52 -12.11 -6.27 -3.73
CA THR A 52 -12.65 -5.68 -4.97
C THR A 52 -13.80 -4.73 -4.68
N GLN A 53 -14.70 -5.09 -3.77
CA GLN A 53 -15.80 -4.23 -3.35
C GLN A 53 -15.28 -2.95 -2.68
N GLU A 54 -14.36 -3.07 -1.71
CA GLU A 54 -13.80 -1.93 -0.98
C GLU A 54 -13.06 -0.97 -1.91
N ILE A 55 -12.25 -1.48 -2.84
CA ILE A 55 -11.54 -0.66 -3.83
C ILE A 55 -12.50 0.06 -4.76
N ASN A 56 -13.53 -0.64 -5.26
CA ASN A 56 -14.51 -0.02 -6.14
C ASN A 56 -15.35 1.05 -5.42
N GLN A 57 -15.67 0.86 -4.15
CA GLN A 57 -16.34 1.87 -3.34
C GLN A 57 -15.46 3.12 -3.20
N PHE A 58 -14.19 2.95 -2.85
CA PHE A 58 -13.23 4.05 -2.77
C PHE A 58 -13.10 4.81 -4.10
N ARG A 59 -12.87 4.08 -5.19
CA ARG A 59 -12.68 4.67 -6.53
C ARG A 59 -13.92 5.45 -6.99
N ARG A 60 -15.11 4.84 -6.91
CA ARG A 60 -16.36 5.51 -7.29
C ARG A 60 -16.67 6.70 -6.40
N GLY A 61 -16.31 6.63 -5.12
CA GLY A 61 -16.44 7.76 -4.20
C GLY A 61 -15.63 8.96 -4.68
N LEU A 62 -14.40 8.73 -5.14
CA LEU A 62 -13.53 9.79 -5.68
C LEU A 62 -14.01 10.35 -7.03
N GLU A 63 -14.63 9.50 -7.86
CA GLU A 63 -15.19 9.89 -9.16
C GLU A 63 -16.52 10.65 -9.04
N ASN A 64 -17.22 10.54 -7.91
CA ASN A 64 -18.53 11.16 -7.72
C ASN A 64 -18.42 12.61 -7.21
N PHE A 65 -18.49 13.56 -8.13
CA PHE A 65 -18.44 14.99 -7.82
C PHE A 65 -19.75 15.58 -7.27
N TYR A 66 -20.84 14.82 -7.24
CA TYR A 66 -22.15 15.30 -6.80
C TYR A 66 -22.35 15.19 -5.28
N THR A 67 -21.52 14.41 -4.59
CA THR A 67 -21.64 14.16 -3.15
C THR A 67 -20.30 14.37 -2.45
N GLN A 68 -20.34 14.82 -1.20
CA GLN A 68 -19.12 14.91 -0.39
C GLN A 68 -18.46 13.53 -0.28
N PHE A 69 -17.17 13.45 -0.60
CA PHE A 69 -16.41 12.22 -0.52
C PHE A 69 -16.29 11.72 0.92
N ASP A 70 -16.60 10.45 1.15
CA ASP A 70 -16.41 9.80 2.45
C ASP A 70 -14.95 9.38 2.65
N LEU A 71 -14.25 10.17 3.48
CA LEU A 71 -12.86 9.92 3.86
C LEU A 71 -12.66 8.56 4.56
N ALA A 72 -13.70 7.99 5.19
CA ALA A 72 -13.58 6.70 5.86
C ALA A 72 -13.16 5.58 4.89
N LEU A 73 -13.48 5.68 3.60
CA LEU A 73 -13.08 4.72 2.57
C LEU A 73 -11.55 4.69 2.40
N GLY A 74 -10.90 5.86 2.36
CA GLY A 74 -9.43 5.96 2.29
C GLY A 74 -8.75 5.51 3.58
N GLN A 75 -9.37 5.82 4.72
CA GLN A 75 -8.86 5.37 6.03
C GLN A 75 -8.96 3.85 6.21
N ASN A 76 -10.02 3.23 5.71
CA ASN A 76 -10.20 1.77 5.76
C ASN A 76 -9.08 1.06 5.02
N LEU A 77 -8.76 1.50 3.80
CA LEU A 77 -7.64 0.98 3.01
C LEU A 77 -6.29 1.20 3.71
N TYR A 78 -6.04 2.41 4.24
CA TYR A 78 -4.83 2.70 5.02
C TYR A 78 -4.62 1.72 6.17
N ARG A 79 -5.70 1.42 6.91
CA ARG A 79 -5.68 0.61 8.13
C ARG A 79 -5.13 -0.79 7.95
N TRP A 80 -5.33 -1.40 6.79
CA TRP A 80 -4.83 -2.75 6.54
C TRP A 80 -3.63 -2.77 5.59
N LEU A 81 -3.54 -1.84 4.63
CA LEU A 81 -2.41 -1.78 3.70
C LEU A 81 -1.14 -1.21 4.34
N ILE A 82 -1.26 -0.19 5.20
CA ILE A 82 -0.11 0.62 5.65
C ILE A 82 0.10 0.54 7.16
N GLN A 83 -0.96 0.69 7.95
CA GLN A 83 -0.86 0.76 9.40
C GLN A 83 -0.07 -0.39 10.06
N PRO A 84 -0.16 -1.67 9.61
CA PRO A 84 0.63 -2.76 10.18
C PRO A 84 2.16 -2.59 10.05
N PHE A 85 2.59 -1.72 9.15
CA PHE A 85 4.00 -1.45 8.82
C PHE A 85 4.48 -0.09 9.34
N ALA A 86 3.60 0.76 9.89
CA ALA A 86 3.92 2.13 10.27
C ALA A 86 5.13 2.23 11.22
N LYS A 87 5.24 1.31 12.19
CA LYS A 87 6.38 1.26 13.12
C LYS A 87 7.67 0.89 12.41
N ASP A 88 7.64 -0.10 11.52
CA ASP A 88 8.82 -0.51 10.76
C ASP A 88 9.26 0.60 9.79
N LEU A 89 8.32 1.26 9.12
CA LEU A 89 8.61 2.41 8.25
C LEU A 89 9.33 3.52 9.00
N GLN A 90 8.95 3.80 10.25
CA GLN A 90 9.63 4.78 11.09
C GLN A 90 11.02 4.30 11.55
N GLN A 91 11.13 3.04 11.98
CA GLN A 91 12.40 2.48 12.47
C GLN A 91 13.47 2.40 11.38
N GLU A 92 13.06 2.03 10.16
CA GLU A 92 13.93 1.93 9.00
C GLU A 92 14.09 3.29 8.27
N GLN A 93 13.57 4.39 8.85
CA GLN A 93 13.67 5.75 8.32
C GLN A 93 13.22 5.87 6.86
N ILE A 94 12.12 5.20 6.52
CA ILE A 94 11.59 5.18 5.16
C ILE A 94 10.94 6.53 4.84
N THR A 95 11.35 7.11 3.72
CA THR A 95 10.80 8.38 3.20
C THR A 95 10.09 8.19 1.86
N THR A 96 10.35 7.07 1.17
CA THR A 96 9.73 6.76 -0.14
C THR A 96 8.99 5.44 -0.09
N LEU A 97 7.74 5.44 -0.54
CA LEU A 97 6.93 4.24 -0.71
C LEU A 97 6.76 3.96 -2.20
N VAL A 98 7.20 2.78 -2.64
CA VAL A 98 6.98 2.29 -4.00
C VAL A 98 5.89 1.24 -3.96
N PHE A 99 4.82 1.43 -4.72
CA PHE A 99 3.71 0.48 -4.77
C PHE A 99 3.75 -0.36 -6.04
N ILE A 100 4.16 -1.62 -5.91
CA ILE A 100 4.11 -2.63 -6.98
C ILE A 100 2.74 -3.30 -6.91
N GLN A 101 1.78 -2.69 -7.61
CA GLN A 101 0.39 -3.11 -7.58
C GLN A 101 0.02 -3.90 -8.83
N ASP A 102 -0.76 -4.96 -8.64
CA ASP A 102 -1.31 -5.76 -9.72
C ASP A 102 -2.83 -5.59 -9.81
N GLY A 103 -3.36 -5.72 -11.03
CA GLY A 103 -4.79 -5.64 -11.32
C GLY A 103 -5.48 -4.40 -10.75
N LEU A 104 -6.57 -4.61 -10.01
CA LEU A 104 -7.48 -3.55 -9.52
C LEU A 104 -6.80 -2.56 -8.57
N LEU A 105 -5.78 -3.00 -7.84
CA LEU A 105 -5.02 -2.15 -6.92
C LEU A 105 -4.33 -0.99 -7.64
N ARG A 106 -3.95 -1.15 -8.92
CA ARG A 106 -3.41 -0.04 -9.74
C ARG A 106 -4.34 1.16 -9.89
N SER A 107 -5.65 0.95 -9.71
CA SER A 107 -6.63 2.04 -9.78
C SER A 107 -6.75 2.85 -8.48
N ILE A 108 -6.05 2.45 -7.41
CA ILE A 108 -6.10 3.15 -6.13
C ILE A 108 -5.10 4.30 -6.13
N PRO A 109 -5.55 5.55 -5.95
CA PRO A 109 -4.65 6.65 -5.62
C PRO A 109 -4.09 6.44 -4.21
N MET A 110 -2.99 5.70 -4.08
CA MET A 110 -2.33 5.42 -2.79
C MET A 110 -2.00 6.70 -2.02
N ALA A 111 -1.66 7.77 -2.74
CA ALA A 111 -1.46 9.11 -2.20
C ALA A 111 -2.63 9.64 -1.34
N ALA A 112 -3.86 9.24 -1.65
CA ALA A 112 -5.07 9.67 -0.97
C ALA A 112 -5.45 8.79 0.25
N LEU A 113 -4.70 7.74 0.54
CA LEU A 113 -4.87 6.99 1.79
C LEU A 113 -4.39 7.84 2.97
N HIS A 114 -5.04 7.74 4.14
CA HIS A 114 -4.70 8.56 5.30
C HIS A 114 -4.91 7.83 6.63
N ASP A 115 -4.15 8.24 7.64
CA ASP A 115 -4.26 7.72 9.02
C ASP A 115 -5.38 8.38 9.85
N GLY A 116 -6.11 9.31 9.24
CA GLY A 116 -7.11 10.14 9.91
C GLY A 116 -6.59 11.52 10.33
N LYS A 117 -5.27 11.73 10.28
CA LYS A 117 -4.62 13.03 10.52
C LYS A 117 -3.93 13.55 9.28
N GLN A 118 -3.19 12.69 8.59
CA GLN A 118 -2.40 13.03 7.41
C GLN A 118 -2.55 11.97 6.31
N PHE A 119 -2.56 12.44 5.07
CA PHE A 119 -2.48 11.62 3.86
C PHE A 119 -1.08 11.05 3.66
N LEU A 120 -0.97 9.91 2.97
CA LEU A 120 0.32 9.30 2.67
C LEU A 120 1.25 10.26 1.92
N ILE A 121 0.71 11.04 0.98
CA ILE A 121 1.49 12.02 0.21
C ILE A 121 2.07 13.15 1.07
N GLN A 122 1.49 13.40 2.25
CA GLN A 122 2.03 14.39 3.19
C GLN A 122 3.17 13.82 4.05
N LYS A 123 3.32 12.49 4.10
CA LYS A 123 4.29 11.79 4.94
C LYS A 123 5.45 11.18 4.15
N TYR A 124 5.20 10.78 2.90
CA TYR A 124 6.15 10.04 2.07
C TYR A 124 6.14 10.55 0.63
N ALA A 125 7.30 10.46 -0.02
CA ALA A 125 7.36 10.43 -1.47
C ALA A 125 6.70 9.14 -1.96
N ILE A 126 5.83 9.24 -2.95
CA ILE A 126 5.09 8.10 -3.49
C ILE A 126 5.54 7.89 -4.92
N ALA A 127 6.04 6.69 -5.20
CA ALA A 127 6.44 6.27 -6.53
C ALA A 127 5.54 5.13 -6.99
N LEU A 128 5.07 5.26 -8.24
CA LEU A 128 4.41 4.20 -8.96
C LEU A 128 5.40 3.71 -10.02
N PRO A 129 5.72 2.42 -10.08
CA PRO A 129 6.58 1.91 -11.14
C PRO A 129 5.95 2.24 -12.50
N LEU A 130 6.72 2.90 -13.36
CA LEU A 130 6.37 3.10 -14.76
C LEU A 130 6.27 1.70 -15.39
N VAL A 131 5.10 1.37 -15.91
CA VAL A 131 4.90 0.18 -16.75
C VAL A 131 5.04 0.60 -18.20
#